data_AF-A0A1J3D412-F1
#
_entry.id   AF-A0A1J3D412-F1
#
_cell.length_a   1.000
_cell.length_b   1.000
_cell.length_c   1.000
_cell.angle_alpha   90.00
_cell.angle_beta   90.00
_cell.angle_gamma   90.00
#
_symmetry.space_group_name_H-M   'P 1'
#
loop_
_entity.id
_entity.type
_entity.pdbx_description
1 polymer ?
#
loop_
_entity_poly.entity_id
_entity_poly.type
_entity_poly.pdbx_seq_one_letter_code
_entity_poly.pdbx_strand_id
1 'polypeptide(L)'
;MASRPGVLTEWPWSPLGSFKYILVSPFVMASLHSYLTAEDEEKDLGRLLIVPLITLWRIVHSQIWISVSRQRTAMGRKKIVDKPIEFEQVDRERSWDDQIVFNTLIMYLAQIKLPGFSRLPLWRLDGAILMALLH
;
A
#
# COMPACT_ATOMS: atom_id res chain seq x y z
N MET A 1 19.54 -10.79 13.73
CA MET A 1 18.90 -11.32 12.50
C MET A 1 19.57 -12.63 12.14
N ALA A 2 18.87 -13.54 11.47
CA ALA A 2 19.49 -14.77 10.98
C ALA A 2 20.66 -14.40 10.07
N SER A 3 21.84 -14.99 10.31
CA SER A 3 23.06 -14.74 9.53
C SER A 3 22.95 -15.20 8.08
N ARG A 4 21.88 -15.93 7.73
CA ARG A 4 21.53 -16.38 6.39
C ARG A 4 20.03 -16.19 6.16
N PRO A 5 19.59 -15.12 5.48
CA PRO A 5 18.21 -15.01 5.04
C PRO A 5 17.88 -16.16 4.07
N GLY A 6 16.66 -16.68 4.16
CA GLY A 6 16.16 -17.71 3.26
C GLY A 6 15.70 -17.12 1.93
N VAL A 7 15.39 -18.00 0.96
CA VAL A 7 15.04 -17.62 -0.43
C VAL A 7 13.79 -16.72 -0.52
N LEU A 8 12.94 -16.69 0.50
CA LEU A 8 11.71 -15.88 0.56
C LEU A 8 11.76 -14.76 1.61
N THR A 9 12.95 -14.46 2.14
CA THR A 9 13.12 -13.39 3.13
C THR A 9 13.12 -12.01 2.48
N GLU A 10 13.45 -11.92 1.20
CA GLU A 10 13.50 -10.68 0.43
C GLU A 10 12.44 -10.65 -0.68
N TRP A 11 12.08 -9.43 -1.08
CA TRP A 11 11.15 -9.23 -2.18
C TRP A 11 11.88 -9.34 -3.52
N PRO A 12 11.21 -9.73 -4.61
CA PRO A 12 11.84 -9.82 -5.94
C PRO A 12 12.48 -8.51 -6.41
N TRP A 13 11.99 -7.36 -5.90
CA TRP A 13 12.49 -6.03 -6.21
C TRP A 13 13.38 -5.42 -5.12
N SER A 14 13.77 -6.19 -4.10
CA SER A 14 14.76 -5.75 -3.10
C SER A 14 16.06 -5.19 -3.74
N PRO A 15 16.61 -5.76 -4.84
CA PRO A 15 17.78 -5.19 -5.51
C PRO A 15 17.58 -3.76 -6.06
N LEU A 16 16.34 -3.33 -6.31
CA LEU A 16 16.03 -1.98 -6.79
C LEU A 16 16.07 -0.92 -5.68
N GLY A 17 16.08 -1.34 -4.40
CA GLY A 17 16.06 -0.44 -3.25
C GLY A 17 14.95 0.61 -3.36
N SER A 18 15.34 1.89 -3.31
CA SER A 18 14.41 3.03 -3.41
C SER A 18 13.72 3.17 -4.78
N PHE A 19 14.20 2.51 -5.84
CA PHE A 19 13.65 2.60 -7.19
C PHE A 19 12.46 1.66 -7.44
N LYS A 20 12.03 0.87 -6.46
CA LYS A 20 10.91 -0.08 -6.58
C LYS A 20 9.59 0.54 -7.06
N TYR A 21 9.37 1.84 -6.82
CA TYR A 21 8.18 2.55 -7.29
C TYR A 21 8.09 2.65 -8.82
N ILE A 22 9.20 2.46 -9.54
CA ILE A 22 9.23 2.36 -11.00
C ILE A 22 8.37 1.17 -11.48
N LEU A 23 8.22 0.11 -10.68
CA LEU A 23 7.36 -1.03 -11.06
C LEU A 23 5.89 -0.64 -11.20
N VAL A 24 5.43 0.31 -10.37
CA VAL A 24 4.04 0.76 -10.36
C VAL A 24 3.82 1.92 -11.34
N SER A 25 4.85 2.73 -11.59
CA SER A 25 4.79 3.96 -12.39
C SER A 25 4.14 3.79 -13.78
N PRO A 26 4.48 2.78 -14.61
CA PRO A 26 3.84 2.56 -15.92
C PRO A 26 2.33 2.34 -15.81
N PHE A 27 1.88 1.62 -14.79
CA PHE A 27 0.46 1.37 -14.56
C PHE A 27 -0.28 2.64 -14.14
N VAL A 28 0.35 3.47 -13.31
CA VAL A 28 -0.19 4.79 -12.94
C VAL A 28 -0.31 5.67 -14.17
N MET A 29 0.76 5.78 -14.97
CA MET A 29 0.75 6.59 -16.19
C MET A 29 -0.30 6.09 -17.19
N ALA A 30 -0.40 4.78 -17.40
CA ALA A 30 -1.42 4.19 -18.25
C ALA A 30 -2.84 4.44 -17.72
N SER A 31 -3.05 4.37 -16.40
CA SER A 31 -4.34 4.68 -15.79
C SER A 31 -4.73 6.15 -15.96
N LEU A 32 -3.77 7.07 -15.77
CA LEU A 32 -3.99 8.50 -15.94
C LEU A 32 -4.25 8.86 -17.39
N HIS A 33 -3.43 8.35 -18.31
CA HIS A 33 -3.61 8.55 -19.74
C HIS A 33 -4.98 8.04 -20.19
N SER A 34 -5.34 6.80 -19.83
CA SER A 34 -6.64 6.21 -20.15
C SER A 34 -7.81 7.04 -19.60
N TYR A 35 -7.68 7.66 -18.44
CA TYR A 35 -8.73 8.49 -17.87
C TYR A 35 -8.85 9.85 -18.56
N LEU A 36 -7.73 10.46 -18.96
CA LEU A 36 -7.70 11.76 -19.63
C LEU A 36 -8.14 11.67 -21.09
N THR A 37 -7.86 10.56 -21.77
CA THR A 37 -8.19 10.36 -23.19
C THR A 37 -9.52 9.66 -23.43
N ALA A 38 -10.12 9.05 -22.40
CA ALA A 38 -11.41 8.37 -22.53
C ALA A 38 -12.58 9.37 -22.61
N GLU A 39 -13.59 9.01 -23.41
CA GLU A 39 -14.89 9.66 -23.40
C GLU A 39 -15.60 9.43 -22.04
N ASP A 40 -16.53 10.32 -21.66
CA ASP A 40 -17.13 10.31 -20.32
C ASP A 40 -17.78 8.97 -19.93
N GLU A 41 -18.35 8.24 -20.89
CA GLU A 41 -18.97 6.93 -20.65
C GLU A 41 -17.95 5.79 -20.44
N GLU A 42 -16.70 5.98 -20.90
CA GLU A 42 -15.64 4.98 -20.81
C GLU A 42 -14.69 5.20 -19.65
N LYS A 43 -14.82 6.32 -18.94
CA LYS A 43 -13.96 6.69 -17.81
C LYS A 43 -14.09 5.68 -16.67
N ASP A 44 -13.00 4.93 -16.45
CA ASP A 44 -12.88 4.03 -15.31
C ASP A 44 -12.21 4.76 -14.13
N LEU A 45 -13.03 5.42 -13.31
CA LEU A 45 -12.59 6.04 -12.05
C LEU A 45 -11.97 5.02 -11.09
N GLY A 46 -12.45 3.78 -11.09
CA GLY A 46 -11.90 2.70 -10.26
C GLY A 46 -10.43 2.46 -10.57
N ARG A 47 -10.06 2.43 -11.85
CA ARG A 47 -8.67 2.29 -12.32
C ARG A 47 -7.74 3.36 -11.77
N LEU A 48 -8.17 4.60 -11.84
CA LEU A 48 -7.41 5.76 -11.40
C LEU A 48 -7.24 5.74 -9.87
N LEU A 49 -8.29 5.33 -9.16
CA LEU A 49 -8.35 5.36 -7.71
C LEU A 49 -7.58 4.23 -7.01
N ILE A 50 -7.12 3.20 -7.72
CA ILE A 50 -6.28 2.12 -7.15
C ILE A 50 -5.08 2.71 -6.40
N VAL A 51 -4.40 3.71 -6.99
CA VAL A 51 -3.21 4.34 -6.39
C VAL A 51 -3.55 5.15 -5.13
N PRO A 52 -4.46 6.13 -5.15
CA PRO A 52 -4.80 6.87 -3.94
C PRO A 52 -5.44 6.00 -2.86
N LEU A 53 -6.28 5.02 -3.21
CA LEU A 53 -6.94 4.17 -2.22
C LEU A 53 -6.00 3.18 -1.55
N ILE A 54 -5.00 2.64 -2.27
CA ILE A 54 -4.07 1.65 -1.68
C ILE A 54 -2.83 2.34 -1.14
N THR A 55 -2.16 3.17 -1.96
CA THR A 55 -0.86 3.75 -1.61
C THR A 55 -1.01 4.88 -0.60
N LEU A 56 -1.90 5.84 -0.84
CA LEU A 56 -2.03 7.00 0.06
C LEU A 56 -2.68 6.61 1.39
N TRP A 57 -3.75 5.80 1.36
CA TRP A 57 -4.41 5.36 2.58
C TRP A 57 -3.44 4.65 3.53
N ARG A 58 -2.60 3.75 3.01
CA ARG A 58 -1.66 2.99 3.84
C ARG A 58 -0.53 3.85 4.39
N ILE A 59 -0.06 4.84 3.63
CA ILE A 59 0.90 5.84 4.13
C ILE A 59 0.28 6.69 5.23
N VAL A 60 -0.94 7.22 5.02
CA VAL A 60 -1.61 8.04 6.03
C VAL A 60 -1.87 7.24 7.29
N HIS A 61 -2.42 6.03 7.16
CA HIS A 61 -2.69 5.16 8.29
C HIS A 61 -1.42 4.79 9.06
N SER A 62 -0.32 4.47 8.37
CA SER A 62 0.95 4.16 9.04
C SER A 62 1.52 5.37 9.78
N GLN A 63 1.45 6.57 9.21
CA GLN A 63 1.89 7.79 9.89
C GLN A 63 1.05 8.14 11.11
N ILE A 64 -0.27 7.95 11.02
CA ILE A 64 -1.17 8.11 12.18
C ILE A 64 -0.73 7.15 13.29
N TRP A 65 -0.48 5.89 12.95
CA TRP A 65 -0.18 4.88 13.95
C TRP A 65 1.20 5.04 14.60
N ILE A 66 2.20 5.43 13.80
CA ILE A 66 3.52 5.84 14.30
C ILE A 66 3.38 7.02 15.25
N SER A 67 2.60 8.04 14.88
CA SER A 67 2.40 9.24 15.70
C SER A 67 1.73 8.92 17.03
N VAL A 68 0.64 8.14 17.02
CA VAL A 68 -0.08 7.75 18.24
C VAL A 68 0.79 6.88 19.13
N SER A 69 1.51 5.91 18.56
CA SER A 69 2.43 5.05 19.30
C SER A 69 3.54 5.87 19.97
N ARG A 70 4.18 6.78 19.23
CA ARG A 70 5.23 7.67 19.77
C ARG A 70 4.70 8.59 20.86
N GLN A 71 3.51 9.18 20.67
CA GLN A 71 2.89 10.02 21.69
C GLN A 71 2.61 9.23 22.97
N ARG A 72 2.07 8.00 22.84
CA ARG A 72 1.83 7.09 23.98
C ARG A 72 3.13 6.73 24.70
N THR A 73 4.22 6.47 23.97
CA THR A 73 5.53 6.18 24.57
C THR A 73 6.15 7.40 25.25
N ALA A 74 6.00 8.60 24.67
CA ALA A 74 6.54 9.83 25.23
C ALA A 74 5.79 10.29 26.49
N MET A 75 4.46 10.13 26.54
CA MET A 75 3.62 10.53 27.69
C MET A 75 3.39 9.39 28.70
N GLY A 76 3.85 8.17 28.40
CA GLY A 76 3.53 6.97 29.17
C GLY A 76 4.39 6.79 30.42
N ARG A 77 3.75 6.65 31.59
CA ARG A 77 4.43 6.27 32.86
C ARG A 77 4.84 4.79 32.96
N LYS A 78 4.50 3.96 31.96
CA LYS A 78 4.73 2.50 31.94
C LYS A 78 5.95 2.10 31.10
N LYS A 79 7.00 2.90 31.09
CA LYS A 79 8.21 2.59 30.33
C LYS A 79 9.01 1.52 31.08
N ILE A 80 9.04 0.30 30.54
CA ILE A 80 9.78 -0.83 31.14
C ILE A 80 11.30 -0.64 30.98
N VAL A 81 11.72 -0.06 29.85
CA VAL A 81 13.12 0.20 29.52
C VAL A 81 13.27 1.61 28.95
N ASP A 82 14.15 2.42 29.55
CA ASP A 82 14.43 3.78 29.09
C ASP A 82 15.52 3.80 27.99
N LYS A 83 15.24 3.13 26.87
CA LYS A 83 16.13 3.11 25.70
C LYS A 83 15.44 3.80 24.50
N PRO A 84 16.11 4.72 23.79
CA PRO A 84 15.58 5.26 22.53
C PRO A 84 15.57 4.18 21.45
N ILE A 85 14.70 4.34 20.45
CA ILE A 85 14.72 3.48 19.26
C ILE A 85 16.00 3.80 18.48
N GLU A 86 16.80 2.78 18.18
CA GLU A 86 18.02 2.92 17.39
C GLU A 86 17.65 3.24 15.93
N PHE A 87 18.41 4.14 15.28
CA PHE A 87 18.19 4.49 13.87
C PHE A 87 18.26 3.25 12.97
N GLU A 88 19.14 2.30 13.29
CA GLU A 88 19.26 1.03 12.58
C GLU A 88 17.97 0.20 12.64
N GLN A 89 17.22 0.26 13.75
CA GLN A 89 15.92 -0.42 13.84
C GLN A 89 14.86 0.27 12.96
N VAL A 90 14.87 1.60 12.90
CA VAL A 90 13.94 2.35 12.02
C VAL A 90 14.23 2.03 10.55
N ASP A 91 15.50 1.99 10.16
CA ASP A 91 15.91 1.64 8.81
C ASP A 91 15.55 0.18 8.46
N ARG A 92 15.66 -0.73 9.44
CA ARG A 92 15.29 -2.14 9.28
C ARG A 92 13.79 -2.37 9.09
N GLU A 93 12.96 -1.50 9.65
CA GLU A 93 11.48 -1.58 9.54
C GLU A 93 10.94 -0.75 8.37
N ARG A 94 11.81 -0.12 7.58
CA ARG A 94 11.42 0.77 6.48
C ARG A 94 10.83 0.05 5.26
N SER A 95 11.03 -1.25 5.12
CA SER A 95 10.57 -2.07 3.97
C SER A 95 9.07 -2.40 3.97
N TRP A 96 8.29 -1.84 4.90
CA TRP A 96 6.84 -2.06 4.97
C TRP A 96 6.10 -1.62 3.69
N ASP A 97 6.69 -0.72 2.91
CA ASP A 97 6.18 -0.23 1.63
C ASP A 97 6.27 -1.27 0.48
N ASP A 98 7.05 -2.34 0.64
CA ASP A 98 7.08 -3.44 -0.33
C ASP A 98 5.72 -4.15 -0.45
N GLN A 99 5.00 -4.27 0.67
CA GLN A 99 3.62 -4.79 0.68
C GLN A 99 2.67 -3.88 -0.10
N ILE A 100 2.88 -2.55 -0.06
CA ILE A 100 2.05 -1.61 -0.83
C ILE A 100 2.29 -1.82 -2.33
N VAL A 101 3.56 -1.92 -2.75
CA VAL A 101 3.93 -2.16 -4.15
C VAL A 101 3.31 -3.47 -4.64
N PHE A 102 3.43 -4.55 -3.86
CA PHE A 102 2.86 -5.85 -4.19
C PHE A 102 1.34 -5.80 -4.39
N ASN A 103 0.60 -5.27 -3.39
CA ASN A 103 -0.85 -5.20 -3.47
C ASN A 103 -1.33 -4.30 -4.62
N THR A 104 -0.63 -3.20 -4.88
CA THR A 104 -0.95 -2.30 -6.00
C THR A 104 -0.79 -3.01 -7.34
N LEU A 105 0.30 -3.76 -7.53
CA LEU A 105 0.53 -4.55 -8.74
C LEU A 105 -0.57 -5.61 -8.93
N ILE A 106 -0.92 -6.35 -7.87
CA ILE A 106 -1.99 -7.35 -7.94
C ILE A 106 -3.32 -6.70 -8.34
N MET A 107 -3.65 -5.55 -7.79
CA MET A 107 -4.92 -4.88 -8.09
C MET A 107 -4.98 -4.40 -9.55
N TYR A 108 -3.87 -3.89 -10.09
CA TYR A 108 -3.80 -3.58 -11.53
C TYR A 108 -3.90 -4.84 -12.40
N LEU A 109 -3.24 -5.95 -12.02
CA LEU A 109 -3.33 -7.21 -12.75
C LEU A 109 -4.73 -7.80 -12.71
N ALA A 110 -5.38 -7.78 -11.54
CA ALA A 110 -6.75 -8.22 -11.35
C ALA A 110 -7.70 -7.42 -12.24
N GLN A 111 -7.54 -6.10 -12.31
CA GLN A 111 -8.32 -5.26 -13.21
C GLN A 111 -8.12 -5.63 -14.69
N ILE A 112 -6.89 -5.88 -15.13
CA ILE A 112 -6.60 -6.22 -16.52
C ILE A 112 -7.16 -7.60 -16.89
N LYS A 113 -7.16 -8.55 -15.96
CA LYS A 113 -7.50 -9.96 -16.23
C LYS A 113 -8.95 -10.33 -15.92
N LEU A 114 -9.62 -9.64 -15.02
CA LEU A 114 -10.96 -9.99 -14.56
C LEU A 114 -12.01 -9.06 -15.18
N PRO A 115 -12.83 -9.56 -16.14
CA PRO A 115 -13.94 -8.79 -16.68
C PRO A 115 -14.98 -8.58 -15.57
N GLY A 116 -15.12 -7.34 -15.09
CA GLY A 116 -15.99 -6.98 -13.96
C GLY A 116 -15.33 -6.11 -12.90
N PHE A 117 -13.99 -5.99 -12.94
CA PHE A 117 -13.25 -5.04 -12.10
C PHE A 117 -13.11 -3.64 -12.72
N SER A 118 -13.65 -3.45 -13.93
CA SER A 118 -13.70 -2.16 -14.61
C SER A 118 -15.02 -1.44 -14.31
N ARG A 119 -14.98 -0.11 -14.14
CA ARG A 119 -16.15 0.75 -13.93
C ARG A 119 -16.97 0.36 -12.68
N LEU A 120 -16.27 -0.02 -11.61
CA LEU A 120 -16.93 -0.30 -10.34
C LEU A 120 -17.52 0.99 -9.73
N PRO A 121 -18.70 0.92 -9.09
CA PRO A 121 -19.24 2.06 -8.36
C PRO A 121 -18.31 2.40 -7.20
N LEU A 122 -18.13 3.70 -6.94
CA LEU A 122 -17.27 4.20 -5.85
C LEU A 122 -17.72 3.71 -4.47
N TRP A 123 -19.02 3.50 -4.30
CA TRP A 123 -19.60 3.07 -3.04
C TRP A 123 -20.77 2.11 -3.28
N ARG A 124 -20.81 1.00 -2.52
CA ARG A 124 -21.93 0.06 -2.51
C ARG A 124 -22.08 -0.55 -1.12
N LEU A 125 -23.27 -0.37 -0.52
CA LEU A 125 -23.58 -0.86 0.83
C LEU A 125 -23.47 -2.39 0.93
N ASP A 126 -23.94 -3.11 -0.09
CA ASP A 126 -23.86 -4.58 -0.13
C ASP A 126 -22.41 -5.08 -0.04
N GLY A 127 -21.48 -4.35 -0.68
CA GLY A 127 -20.06 -4.64 -0.60
C GLY A 127 -19.50 -4.40 0.80
N ALA A 128 -19.94 -3.33 1.47
CA ALA A 128 -19.53 -3.04 2.84
C ALA A 128 -20.03 -4.11 3.83
N ILE A 129 -21.28 -4.57 3.67
CA ILE A 129 -21.84 -5.66 4.49
C ILE A 129 -21.06 -6.96 4.27
N LEU A 130 -20.80 -7.32 3.01
CA LEU A 130 -20.01 -8.52 2.68
C LEU A 130 -18.59 -8.44 3.27
N MET A 131 -17.92 -7.29 3.15
CA MET A 131 -16.60 -7.11 3.76
C MET A 131 -16.64 -7.25 5.28
N ALA A 132 -17.65 -6.69 5.95
CA ALA A 132 -17.79 -6.81 7.40
C ALA A 132 -18.07 -8.25 7.87
N LEU A 133 -18.76 -9.07 7.06
CA LEU A 133 -18.99 -10.48 7.36
C LEU A 133 -17.76 -11.36 7.13
N LEU A 134 -16.86 -10.95 6.24
CA LEU A 134 -15.66 -11.72 5.86
C LEU A 134 -14.43 -11.37 6.72
N HIS A 135 -14.49 -10.27 7.47
CA HIS A 135 -13.43 -9.76 8.35
C HIS A 135 -13.56 -10.31 9.77
#